data_AF-A0A1U8P8I5-F1
#
_entry.id   AF-A0A1U8P8I5-F1
#
_cell.length_a   1.000
_cell.length_b   1.000
_cell.length_c   1.000
_cell.angle_alpha   90.00
_cell.angle_beta   90.00
_cell.angle_gamma   90.00
#
_symmetry.space_group_name_H-M   'P 1'
#
loop_
_entity.id
_entity.type
_entity.pdbx_description
1 polymer ?
#
loop_
_entity_poly.entity_id
_entity_poly.type
_entity_poly.pdbx_seq_one_letter_code
_entity_poly.pdbx_strand_id
1 'polypeptide(L)'
;MKVVDIGKLRYLEVDISFEAAEKSWVRDFSYSMTMTKAGVETTYERIQDFLVAIDLSSNKFDGCIPEDIQILKALQFLNLSNNFLSSPIPSSLPNLSSLQALDLSRNKLSGEIPEELVQLTFFGFFNVSHNQLTGPISHGKQFGTFGNNTFEGNLGLCGNPLSKKCYPEGLSPPPPSLSKKDDGEDSWLQFGWKAIMFGYGSGVVNGLVLGYLFNPMKYKLFVKYFGRKMQNGRRGRMN
;
A
#
# COMPACT_ATOMS: atom_id res chain seq x y z
N MET A 1 16.30 -3.93 8.17
CA MET A 1 16.01 -4.48 9.52
C MET A 1 17.15 -5.42 9.91
N LYS A 2 17.87 -5.18 11.02
CA LYS A 2 18.81 -6.18 11.53
C LYS A 2 17.99 -7.41 11.93
N VAL A 3 18.38 -8.59 11.43
CA VAL A 3 17.80 -9.86 11.88
C VAL A 3 18.07 -9.94 13.38
N VAL A 4 17.00 -9.91 14.16
CA VAL A 4 17.07 -10.10 15.61
C VAL A 4 17.17 -11.61 15.84
N ASP A 5 18.25 -12.01 16.49
CA ASP A 5 18.52 -13.38 16.89
C ASP A 5 17.43 -13.87 17.87
N ILE A 6 16.68 -14.89 17.46
CA ILE A 6 15.57 -15.49 18.20
C ILE A 6 16.08 -16.11 19.52
N GLY A 7 17.39 -16.40 19.64
CA GLY A 7 18.02 -16.86 20.88
C GLY A 7 18.15 -15.80 21.97
N LYS A 8 17.81 -14.53 21.70
CA LYS A 8 17.95 -13.40 22.63
C LYS A 8 16.63 -12.84 23.15
N LEU A 9 15.50 -13.52 22.92
CA LEU A 9 14.19 -13.14 23.45
C LEU A 9 14.03 -13.53 24.94
N ARG A 10 14.98 -13.10 25.79
CA ARG A 10 14.92 -13.24 27.26
C ARG A 10 13.89 -12.29 27.92
N TYR A 11 12.96 -11.72 27.17
CA TYR A 11 12.09 -10.63 27.63
C TYR A 11 10.70 -11.08 28.10
N LEU A 12 10.49 -12.39 28.25
CA LEU A 12 9.29 -12.95 28.88
C LEU A 12 9.71 -13.73 30.13
N GLU A 13 10.14 -13.02 31.17
CA GLU A 13 10.22 -13.60 32.52
C GLU A 13 8.93 -13.19 33.25
N VAL A 14 8.04 -14.16 33.43
CA VAL A 14 6.73 -13.97 34.07
C VAL A 14 6.88 -14.27 35.55
N ASP A 15 6.60 -13.28 36.40
CA ASP A 15 6.68 -13.45 37.85
C ASP A 15 5.27 -13.30 38.46
N ILE A 16 4.69 -14.44 38.86
CA ILE A 16 3.29 -14.57 39.34
C ILE A 16 3.23 -14.49 40.87
N SER A 17 2.51 -13.50 41.43
CA SER A 17 2.20 -13.46 42.87
C SER A 17 0.80 -13.95 43.18
N PHE A 18 0.73 -14.86 44.14
CA PHE A 18 -0.46 -15.30 44.83
C PHE A 18 -0.30 -14.91 46.30
N GLU A 19 -1.32 -14.30 46.90
CA GLU A 19 -1.38 -14.14 48.36
C GLU A 19 -2.48 -15.01 48.94
N ALA A 20 -2.07 -16.01 49.70
CA ALA A 20 -2.85 -16.52 50.82
C ALA A 20 -2.38 -15.76 52.07
N ALA A 21 -3.31 -15.06 52.72
CA ALA A 21 -3.25 -14.42 54.03
C ALA A 21 -1.90 -13.81 54.49
N GLU A 22 -1.87 -12.47 54.46
CA GLU A 22 -1.13 -11.54 55.36
C GLU A 22 0.28 -11.00 55.00
N LYS A 23 0.85 -11.17 53.80
CA LYS A 23 2.04 -10.36 53.42
C LYS A 23 2.10 -10.00 51.95
N SER A 24 1.69 -8.76 51.66
CA SER A 24 1.70 -8.15 50.32
C SER A 24 3.14 -7.99 49.83
N TRP A 25 3.54 -8.85 48.92
CA TRP A 25 4.72 -8.65 48.07
C TRP A 25 4.28 -7.94 46.79
N VAL A 26 4.41 -6.61 46.75
CA VAL A 26 4.27 -5.83 45.51
C VAL A 26 5.41 -6.22 44.57
N ARG A 27 5.10 -6.69 43.37
CA ARG A 27 6.11 -6.88 42.32
C ARG A 27 6.24 -5.60 41.50
N ASP A 28 7.43 -4.99 41.57
CA ASP A 28 7.85 -3.93 40.66
C ASP A 28 8.15 -4.54 39.28
N PHE A 29 7.48 -4.04 38.24
CA PHE A 29 7.77 -4.41 36.85
C PHE A 29 8.53 -3.27 36.17
N SER A 30 9.71 -3.54 35.57
CA SER A 30 10.57 -2.53 34.93
C SER A 30 10.71 -2.74 33.41
N TYR A 31 9.59 -2.66 32.67
CA TYR A 31 9.65 -2.63 31.20
C TYR A 31 9.30 -1.23 30.67
N SER A 32 10.24 -0.66 29.91
CA SER A 32 10.05 0.60 29.20
C SER A 32 10.42 0.45 27.72
N MET A 33 9.70 1.13 26.83
CA MET A 33 10.03 1.21 25.41
C MET A 33 10.33 2.65 25.04
N THR A 34 11.47 2.91 24.38
CA THR A 34 11.75 4.22 23.82
C THR A 34 11.24 4.29 22.39
N MET A 35 10.34 5.23 22.09
CA MET A 35 9.96 5.56 20.72
C MET A 35 10.41 6.97 20.38
N THR A 36 10.92 7.15 19.17
CA THR A 36 11.31 8.47 18.66
C THR A 36 10.20 9.05 17.80
N LYS A 37 9.62 10.19 18.23
CA LYS A 37 8.66 10.97 17.46
C LYS A 37 9.29 12.30 17.06
N ALA A 38 9.42 12.56 15.76
CA ALA A 38 10.00 13.81 15.24
C ALA A 38 11.38 14.18 15.81
N GLY A 39 12.24 13.17 16.05
CA GLY A 39 13.56 13.34 16.65
C GLY A 39 13.56 13.45 18.17
N VAL A 40 12.39 13.42 18.81
CA VAL A 40 12.25 13.37 20.28
C VAL A 40 12.10 11.92 20.72
N GLU A 41 13.10 11.41 21.43
CA GLU A 41 12.99 10.12 22.11
C GLU A 41 12.09 10.26 23.33
N THR A 42 11.02 9.46 23.38
CA THR A 42 10.11 9.37 24.50
C THR A 42 10.16 7.95 25.05
N THR A 43 10.54 7.82 26.31
CA THR A 43 10.48 6.55 27.03
C THR A 43 9.06 6.36 27.56
N TYR A 44 8.41 5.31 27.09
CA TYR A 44 7.12 4.84 27.59
C TYR A 44 7.39 3.84 28.69
N GLU A 45 7.27 4.29 29.93
CA GLU A 45 7.27 3.40 31.08
C GLU A 45 5.91 2.67 31.10
N ARG A 46 5.94 1.34 30.90
CA ARG A 46 4.79 0.43 30.84
C ARG A 46 3.78 0.69 29.70
N ILE A 47 3.71 -0.24 28.74
CA ILE A 47 2.49 -0.43 27.95
C ILE A 47 1.50 -1.12 28.88
N GLN A 48 0.39 -0.47 29.21
CA GLN A 48 -0.61 -1.04 30.10
C GLN A 48 -1.28 -2.24 29.40
N ASP A 49 -1.65 -3.28 30.16
CA ASP A 49 -2.25 -4.53 29.65
C ASP A 49 -3.60 -4.32 28.92
N PHE A 50 -4.07 -3.07 28.86
CA PHE A 50 -5.30 -2.64 28.22
C PHE A 50 -5.07 -1.82 26.95
N LEU A 51 -3.99 -2.00 26.18
CA LEU A 51 -3.82 -1.24 24.94
C LEU A 51 -5.02 -1.46 23.99
N VAL A 52 -5.92 -0.47 23.93
CA VAL A 52 -7.21 -0.56 23.21
C VAL A 52 -7.09 -0.09 21.76
N ALA A 53 -6.22 0.87 21.49
CA ALA A 53 -6.09 1.49 20.19
C ALA A 53 -4.63 1.71 19.82
N ILE A 54 -4.26 1.27 18.62
CA ILE A 54 -2.97 1.56 17.99
C ILE A 54 -3.27 2.27 16.67
N ASP A 55 -2.73 3.47 16.52
CA ASP A 55 -2.64 4.15 15.22
C ASP A 55 -1.18 4.41 14.88
N LEU A 56 -0.69 3.70 13.86
CA LEU A 56 0.63 3.84 13.27
C LEU A 56 0.55 4.22 11.80
N SER A 57 -0.59 4.76 11.37
CA SER A 57 -0.84 5.09 9.98
C SER A 57 0.03 6.25 9.46
N SER A 58 0.19 6.33 8.15
CA SER A 58 0.92 7.41 7.48
C SER A 58 2.38 7.55 7.91
N ASN A 59 3.04 6.42 8.05
CA ASN A 59 4.47 6.34 8.34
C ASN A 59 5.22 5.67 7.17
N LYS A 60 6.47 5.28 7.42
CA LYS A 60 7.31 4.57 6.46
C LYS A 60 7.69 3.18 6.96
N PHE A 61 6.85 2.55 7.79
CA PHE A 61 7.13 1.21 8.31
C PHE A 61 7.16 0.19 7.17
N ASP A 62 8.19 -0.64 7.15
CA ASP A 62 8.41 -1.70 6.17
C ASP A 62 8.56 -3.06 6.88
N GLY A 63 8.62 -4.15 6.11
CA GLY A 63 8.64 -5.50 6.65
C GLY A 63 7.24 -6.03 6.98
N CYS A 64 7.13 -7.06 7.81
CA CYS A 64 5.88 -7.74 8.12
C CYS A 64 5.20 -7.22 9.39
N ILE A 65 3.90 -7.51 9.51
CA ILE A 65 3.19 -7.41 10.79
C ILE A 65 3.65 -8.60 11.65
N PRO A 66 4.19 -8.38 12.86
CA PRO A 66 4.72 -9.46 13.68
C PRO A 66 3.60 -10.34 14.25
N GLU A 67 3.86 -11.65 14.35
CA GLU A 67 2.93 -12.63 14.97
C GLU A 67 2.67 -12.32 16.45
N ASP A 68 3.59 -11.64 17.13
CA ASP A 68 3.46 -11.25 18.54
C ASP A 68 2.33 -10.23 18.78
N ILE A 69 1.74 -9.65 17.73
CA ILE A 69 0.59 -8.73 17.87
C ILE A 69 -0.56 -9.38 18.64
N GLN A 70 -0.69 -10.71 18.58
CA GLN A 70 -1.70 -11.50 19.30
C GLN A 70 -1.67 -11.35 20.82
N ILE A 71 -0.58 -10.85 21.41
CA ILE A 71 -0.46 -10.63 22.86
C ILE A 71 -1.40 -9.51 23.33
N LEU A 72 -1.80 -8.60 22.43
CA LEU A 72 -2.63 -7.43 22.72
C LEU A 72 -4.13 -7.77 22.81
N LYS A 73 -4.53 -8.61 23.78
CA LYS A 73 -5.91 -9.13 23.92
C LYS A 73 -7.00 -8.07 24.11
N ALA A 74 -6.63 -6.90 24.62
CA ALA A 74 -7.55 -5.77 24.80
C ALA A 74 -7.70 -4.87 23.56
N LEU A 75 -6.95 -5.13 22.48
CA LEU A 75 -6.93 -4.27 21.30
C LEU A 75 -8.27 -4.31 20.55
N GLN A 76 -8.86 -3.13 20.36
CA GLN A 76 -10.12 -2.91 19.66
C GLN A 76 -9.92 -2.18 18.33
N PHE A 77 -8.90 -1.31 18.23
CA PHE A 77 -8.61 -0.53 17.04
C PHE A 77 -7.15 -0.69 16.63
N LEU A 78 -6.94 -1.10 15.38
CA LEU A 78 -5.61 -1.21 14.78
C LEU A 78 -5.59 -0.53 13.41
N ASN A 79 -4.87 0.59 13.31
CA ASN A 79 -4.66 1.31 12.06
C ASN A 79 -3.17 1.28 11.69
N LEU A 80 -2.83 0.52 10.65
CA LEU A 80 -1.50 0.42 10.06
C LEU A 80 -1.47 0.97 8.62
N SER A 81 -2.51 1.70 8.22
CA SER A 81 -2.69 2.15 6.84
C SER A 81 -1.60 3.12 6.37
N ASN A 82 -1.41 3.22 5.05
CA ASN A 82 -0.47 4.17 4.44
C ASN A 82 0.96 4.00 4.97
N ASN A 83 1.48 2.78 4.84
CA ASN A 83 2.85 2.40 5.17
C ASN A 83 3.47 1.59 4.00
N PHE A 84 4.62 0.97 4.22
CA PHE A 84 5.28 0.08 3.26
C PHE A 84 5.31 -1.38 3.73
N LEU A 85 4.37 -1.79 4.60
CA LEU A 85 4.31 -3.15 5.13
C LEU A 85 4.13 -4.14 3.98
N SER A 86 4.92 -5.20 3.98
CA SER A 86 4.93 -6.27 3.00
C SER A 86 4.75 -7.62 3.68
N SER A 87 4.67 -8.71 2.90
CA SER A 87 4.37 -10.07 3.38
C SER A 87 2.88 -10.29 3.71
N PRO A 88 2.47 -11.55 3.98
CA PRO A 88 1.09 -11.86 4.33
C PRO A 88 0.62 -11.28 5.66
N ILE A 89 -0.70 -11.15 5.77
CA ILE A 89 -1.36 -10.85 7.04
C ILE A 89 -1.13 -12.07 7.97
N PRO A 90 -0.62 -11.86 9.20
CA PRO A 90 -0.27 -12.94 10.10
C PRO A 90 -1.50 -13.75 10.51
N SER A 91 -1.36 -15.07 10.59
CA SER A 91 -2.45 -15.99 10.96
C SER A 91 -2.82 -15.87 12.44
N SER A 92 -2.01 -15.17 13.24
CA SER A 92 -2.33 -14.81 14.62
C SER A 92 -3.20 -13.57 14.79
N LEU A 93 -3.43 -12.77 13.74
CA LEU A 93 -4.32 -11.58 13.82
C LEU A 93 -5.74 -11.91 14.30
N PRO A 94 -6.37 -13.03 13.88
CA PRO A 94 -7.64 -13.52 14.44
C PRO A 94 -7.63 -13.77 15.97
N ASN A 95 -6.46 -13.90 16.60
CA ASN A 95 -6.35 -14.09 18.06
C ASN A 95 -6.57 -12.77 18.85
N LEU A 96 -6.78 -11.65 18.16
CA LEU A 96 -7.23 -10.38 18.71
C LEU A 96 -8.76 -10.39 18.86
N SER A 97 -9.25 -11.18 19.81
CA SER A 97 -10.70 -11.44 20.02
C SER A 97 -11.55 -10.20 20.28
N SER A 98 -10.93 -9.10 20.72
CA SER A 98 -11.61 -7.84 21.04
C SER A 98 -11.60 -6.84 19.86
N LEU A 99 -10.99 -7.20 18.73
CA LEU A 99 -10.77 -6.29 17.60
C LEU A 99 -12.09 -5.92 16.92
N GLN A 100 -12.31 -4.61 16.76
CA GLN A 100 -13.53 -4.03 16.18
C GLN A 100 -13.25 -3.28 14.89
N ALA A 101 -12.05 -2.70 14.76
CA ALA A 101 -11.68 -1.88 13.62
C ALA A 101 -10.24 -2.18 13.20
N LEU A 102 -10.08 -2.53 11.92
CA LEU A 102 -8.79 -2.84 11.32
C LEU A 102 -8.62 -2.11 9.98
N ASP A 103 -7.61 -1.25 9.89
CA ASP A 103 -7.20 -0.62 8.65
C ASP A 103 -5.76 -1.03 8.29
N LEU A 104 -5.64 -1.80 7.22
CA LEU A 104 -4.37 -2.21 6.61
C LEU A 104 -4.19 -1.62 5.22
N SER A 105 -5.05 -0.68 4.81
CA SER A 105 -5.07 -0.15 3.45
C SER A 105 -3.79 0.58 3.07
N ARG A 106 -3.51 0.69 1.76
CA ARG A 106 -2.35 1.41 1.21
C ARG A 106 -1.03 0.89 1.80
N ASN A 107 -0.81 -0.42 1.66
CA ASN A 107 0.43 -1.12 2.00
C ASN A 107 0.87 -2.00 0.80
N LYS A 108 1.81 -2.92 1.02
CA LYS A 108 2.29 -3.91 0.05
C LYS A 108 2.03 -5.34 0.53
N LEU A 109 0.98 -5.54 1.33
CA LEU A 109 0.63 -6.86 1.88
C LEU A 109 0.23 -7.81 0.75
N SER A 110 0.61 -9.07 0.85
CA SER A 110 0.49 -10.07 -0.22
C SER A 110 -0.17 -11.36 0.28
N GLY A 111 -0.56 -12.27 -0.62
CA GLY A 111 -1.20 -13.53 -0.23
C GLY A 111 -2.67 -13.35 0.10
N GLU A 112 -3.26 -14.35 0.74
CA GLU A 112 -4.70 -14.39 1.02
C GLU A 112 -5.07 -13.65 2.31
N ILE A 113 -6.33 -13.23 2.42
CA ILE A 113 -6.91 -12.75 3.67
C ILE A 113 -7.17 -13.99 4.54
N PRO A 114 -6.61 -14.08 5.77
CA PRO A 114 -6.83 -15.25 6.62
C PRO A 114 -8.32 -15.49 6.86
N GLU A 115 -8.81 -16.67 6.52
CA GLU A 115 -10.25 -17.00 6.62
C GLU A 115 -10.74 -16.92 8.07
N GLU A 116 -9.85 -17.15 9.03
CA GLU A 116 -10.13 -17.07 10.46
C GLU A 116 -10.51 -15.65 10.90
N LEU A 117 -10.20 -14.59 10.13
CA LEU A 117 -10.69 -13.24 10.41
C LEU A 117 -12.22 -13.17 10.37
N VAL A 118 -12.89 -14.05 9.62
CA VAL A 118 -14.36 -14.19 9.61
C VAL A 118 -14.90 -14.66 10.97
N GLN A 119 -14.06 -15.24 11.83
CA GLN A 119 -14.48 -15.70 13.15
C GLN A 119 -14.67 -14.54 14.14
N LEU A 120 -14.04 -13.38 13.91
CA LEU A 120 -14.19 -12.21 14.75
C LEU A 120 -15.63 -11.68 14.70
N THR A 121 -16.21 -11.42 15.88
CA THR A 121 -17.66 -11.19 16.05
C THR A 121 -18.02 -9.71 16.19
N PHE A 122 -17.05 -8.82 16.39
CA PHE A 122 -17.27 -7.40 16.67
C PHE A 122 -16.69 -6.44 15.63
N PHE A 123 -16.37 -6.93 14.44
CA PHE A 123 -15.83 -6.15 13.33
C PHE A 123 -16.85 -5.13 12.79
N GLY A 124 -16.69 -3.86 13.19
CA GLY A 124 -17.44 -2.73 12.66
C GLY A 124 -16.76 -2.03 11.48
N PHE A 125 -15.43 -2.17 11.35
CA PHE A 125 -14.66 -1.54 10.28
C PHE A 125 -13.51 -2.45 9.81
N PHE A 126 -13.42 -2.66 8.50
CA PHE A 126 -12.34 -3.41 7.87
C PHE A 126 -11.94 -2.72 6.56
N ASN A 127 -10.66 -2.48 6.37
CA ASN A 127 -10.14 -1.93 5.12
C ASN A 127 -8.78 -2.55 4.78
N VAL A 128 -8.70 -3.18 3.61
CA VAL A 128 -7.49 -3.78 3.05
C VAL A 128 -7.21 -3.29 1.64
N SER A 129 -7.88 -2.21 1.22
CA SER A 129 -7.75 -1.64 -0.12
C SER A 129 -6.31 -1.21 -0.43
N HIS A 130 -5.96 -1.20 -1.71
CA HIS A 130 -4.64 -0.82 -2.20
C HIS A 130 -3.49 -1.63 -1.55
N ASN A 131 -3.57 -2.96 -1.67
CA ASN A 131 -2.52 -3.92 -1.34
C ASN A 131 -2.26 -4.86 -2.54
N GLN A 132 -1.53 -5.95 -2.32
CA GLN A 132 -1.22 -7.00 -3.31
C GLN A 132 -1.88 -8.32 -2.93
N LEU A 133 -3.05 -8.27 -2.27
CA LEU A 133 -3.76 -9.46 -1.80
C LEU A 133 -4.37 -10.27 -2.96
N THR A 134 -4.44 -11.58 -2.75
CA THR A 134 -4.90 -12.58 -3.72
C THR A 134 -5.96 -13.49 -3.12
N GLY A 135 -6.61 -14.30 -3.96
CA GLY A 135 -7.55 -15.32 -3.51
C GLY A 135 -8.98 -14.82 -3.31
N PRO A 136 -9.89 -15.72 -2.91
CA PRO A 136 -11.28 -15.39 -2.66
C PRO A 136 -11.44 -14.52 -1.41
N ILE A 137 -12.32 -13.54 -1.47
CA ILE A 137 -12.80 -12.86 -0.26
C ILE A 137 -13.70 -13.83 0.48
N SER A 138 -13.31 -14.21 1.70
CA SER A 138 -14.09 -15.11 2.55
C SER A 138 -15.45 -14.48 2.88
N HIS A 139 -16.51 -15.28 2.78
CA HIS A 139 -17.89 -14.87 3.03
C HIS A 139 -18.34 -15.40 4.39
N GLY A 140 -18.68 -14.51 5.32
CA GLY A 140 -19.32 -14.88 6.58
C GLY A 140 -19.45 -13.73 7.58
N LYS A 141 -20.43 -13.83 8.47
CA LYS A 141 -20.73 -12.82 9.52
C LYS A 141 -20.75 -11.38 8.97
N GLN A 142 -19.84 -10.53 9.46
CA GLN A 142 -19.72 -9.12 9.11
C GLN A 142 -18.98 -8.87 7.78
N PHE A 143 -18.21 -9.84 7.26
CA PHE A 143 -17.47 -9.65 6.00
C PHE A 143 -18.37 -9.42 4.79
N GLY A 144 -19.58 -9.99 4.79
CA GLY A 144 -20.58 -9.73 3.75
C GLY A 144 -21.21 -8.34 3.80
N THR A 145 -20.95 -7.54 4.84
CA THR A 145 -21.49 -6.18 5.00
C THR A 145 -20.55 -5.09 4.48
N PHE A 146 -19.27 -5.41 4.28
CA PHE A 146 -18.28 -4.44 3.81
C PHE A 146 -18.45 -4.16 2.31
N GLY A 147 -18.28 -2.90 1.93
CA GLY A 147 -18.41 -2.44 0.54
C GLY A 147 -17.24 -2.87 -0.34
N ASN A 148 -17.40 -2.72 -1.67
CA ASN A 148 -16.31 -2.98 -2.61
C ASN A 148 -15.06 -2.11 -2.37
N ASN A 149 -15.26 -0.90 -1.85
CA ASN A 149 -14.21 0.08 -1.54
C ASN A 149 -13.19 -0.43 -0.51
N THR A 150 -13.58 -1.34 0.40
CA THR A 150 -12.66 -1.86 1.42
C THR A 150 -11.68 -2.89 0.84
N PHE A 151 -11.93 -3.40 -0.36
CA PHE A 151 -11.13 -4.43 -1.03
C PHE A 151 -10.49 -3.93 -2.34
N GLU A 152 -10.85 -2.75 -2.83
CA GLU A 152 -10.39 -2.22 -4.11
C GLU A 152 -8.86 -2.06 -4.19
N GLY A 153 -8.31 -2.00 -5.40
CA GLY A 153 -6.86 -1.84 -5.58
C GLY A 153 -6.03 -3.10 -5.31
N ASN A 154 -6.64 -4.22 -4.93
CA ASN A 154 -6.01 -5.54 -4.90
C ASN A 154 -6.31 -6.30 -6.20
N LEU A 155 -5.32 -6.43 -7.09
CA LEU A 155 -5.52 -7.08 -8.40
C LEU A 155 -5.83 -8.57 -8.30
N GLY A 156 -5.36 -9.24 -7.24
CA GLY A 156 -5.49 -10.67 -7.03
C GLY A 156 -6.82 -11.09 -6.42
N LEU A 157 -7.46 -10.24 -5.62
CA LEU A 157 -8.72 -10.56 -4.94
C LEU A 157 -9.87 -10.84 -5.93
N CYS A 158 -10.81 -11.67 -5.51
CA CYS A 158 -12.01 -12.02 -6.25
C CYS A 158 -13.15 -12.42 -5.30
N GLY A 159 -14.37 -12.52 -5.82
CA GLY A 159 -15.57 -12.82 -5.06
C GLY A 159 -16.28 -11.56 -4.58
N ASN A 160 -17.55 -11.69 -4.17
CA ASN A 160 -18.31 -10.56 -3.63
C ASN A 160 -17.55 -9.94 -2.43
N PRO A 161 -17.63 -8.63 -2.19
CA PRO A 161 -18.40 -7.60 -2.92
C PRO A 161 -17.76 -7.13 -4.24
N LEU A 162 -16.62 -7.68 -4.66
CA LEU A 162 -16.01 -7.33 -5.94
C LEU A 162 -16.76 -7.97 -7.11
N SER A 163 -16.84 -7.27 -8.24
CA SER A 163 -17.46 -7.80 -9.47
C SER A 163 -16.62 -8.91 -10.13
N LYS A 164 -15.35 -9.07 -9.73
CA LYS A 164 -14.43 -10.08 -10.26
C LYS A 164 -14.76 -11.45 -9.68
N LYS A 165 -15.12 -12.41 -10.55
CA LYS A 165 -15.38 -13.79 -10.15
C LYS A 165 -14.08 -14.54 -9.85
N CYS A 166 -14.12 -15.45 -8.89
CA CYS A 166 -13.03 -16.39 -8.64
C CYS A 166 -13.12 -17.55 -9.63
N TYR A 167 -11.97 -17.95 -10.17
CA TYR A 167 -11.83 -19.12 -11.02
C TYR A 167 -10.92 -20.12 -10.30
N PRO A 168 -11.25 -21.42 -10.28
CA PRO A 168 -10.38 -22.44 -9.71
C PRO A 168 -9.01 -22.43 -10.41
N GLU A 169 -7.95 -22.65 -9.63
CA GLU A 169 -6.57 -22.68 -10.12
C GLU A 169 -6.42 -23.57 -11.36
N GLY A 170 -5.80 -23.03 -12.41
CA GLY A 170 -5.52 -23.74 -13.67
C GLY A 170 -6.41 -23.36 -14.86
N LEU A 171 -7.47 -22.56 -14.66
CA LEU A 171 -8.24 -21.97 -15.75
C LEU A 171 -7.97 -20.46 -15.78
N SER A 172 -6.95 -20.04 -16.52
CA SER A 172 -6.85 -18.65 -16.98
C SER A 172 -8.20 -18.25 -17.61
N PRO A 173 -8.69 -17.02 -17.40
CA PRO A 173 -9.89 -16.57 -18.08
C PRO A 173 -9.72 -16.84 -19.59
N PRO A 174 -10.74 -17.38 -20.29
CA PRO A 174 -10.64 -17.47 -21.74
C PRO A 174 -10.30 -16.06 -22.26
N PRO A 175 -9.38 -15.92 -23.23
CA PRO A 175 -9.26 -14.66 -23.95
C PRO A 175 -10.68 -14.26 -24.39
N PRO A 176 -11.06 -12.97 -24.36
CA PRO A 176 -12.43 -12.57 -24.65
C PRO A 176 -12.90 -13.29 -25.90
N SER A 177 -13.77 -14.29 -25.71
CA SER A 177 -14.31 -15.04 -26.83
C SER A 177 -15.17 -14.02 -27.54
N LEU A 178 -14.70 -13.59 -28.71
CA LEU A 178 -15.42 -12.73 -29.63
C LEU A 178 -16.66 -13.51 -30.08
N SER A 179 -17.68 -13.58 -29.22
CA SER A 179 -18.96 -14.16 -29.56
C SER A 179 -19.61 -13.18 -30.51
N LYS A 180 -19.57 -13.53 -31.80
CA LYS A 180 -20.48 -12.97 -32.80
C LYS A 180 -21.91 -13.03 -32.23
N LYS A 181 -22.48 -11.86 -31.98
CA LYS A 181 -23.93 -11.65 -32.04
C LYS A 181 -24.13 -10.46 -32.97
N ASP A 182 -24.94 -10.73 -33.97
CA ASP A 182 -25.26 -9.87 -35.09
C ASP A 182 -25.90 -8.55 -34.65
N ASP A 183 -25.61 -7.54 -35.48
CA ASP A 183 -26.40 -6.38 -35.83
C ASP A 183 -26.83 -5.41 -34.72
N GLY A 184 -26.04 -4.34 -34.59
CA GLY A 184 -26.50 -3.04 -34.11
C GLY A 184 -25.59 -2.42 -33.05
N GLU A 185 -24.81 -1.42 -33.47
CA GLU A 185 -24.25 -0.35 -32.62
C GLU A 185 -22.87 -0.57 -31.95
N ASP A 186 -21.85 -0.86 -32.77
CA ASP A 186 -20.43 -0.74 -32.40
C ASP A 186 -19.96 0.74 -32.37
N SER A 187 -20.07 1.40 -31.22
CA SER A 187 -19.73 2.85 -31.10
C SER A 187 -18.46 3.18 -30.28
N TRP A 188 -17.62 2.21 -29.87
CA TRP A 188 -16.49 2.52 -28.97
C TRP A 188 -15.08 2.11 -29.45
N LEU A 189 -14.92 1.17 -30.39
CA LEU A 189 -13.60 0.73 -30.88
C LEU A 189 -13.17 1.34 -32.23
N GLN A 190 -14.01 2.14 -32.87
CA GLN A 190 -13.65 2.84 -34.12
C GLN A 190 -12.71 4.03 -33.92
N PHE A 191 -12.39 4.39 -32.67
CA PHE A 191 -11.67 5.61 -32.34
C PHE A 191 -10.14 5.50 -32.35
N GLY A 192 -9.54 4.30 -32.30
CA GLY A 192 -8.08 4.16 -32.16
C GLY A 192 -7.28 4.71 -33.35
N TRP A 193 -7.60 4.29 -34.56
CA TRP A 193 -6.86 4.69 -35.77
C TRP A 193 -7.33 6.03 -36.35
N LYS A 194 -8.63 6.36 -36.22
CA LYS A 194 -9.15 7.67 -36.62
C LYS A 194 -8.63 8.80 -35.72
N ALA A 195 -8.50 8.58 -34.41
CA ALA A 195 -7.90 9.59 -33.51
C ALA A 195 -6.42 9.84 -33.80
N ILE A 196 -5.67 8.81 -34.19
CA ILE A 196 -4.28 8.94 -34.65
C ILE A 196 -4.21 9.82 -35.91
N MET A 197 -5.16 9.66 -36.85
CA MET A 197 -5.24 10.49 -38.06
C MET A 197 -5.62 11.95 -37.77
N PHE A 198 -6.57 12.19 -36.85
CA PHE A 198 -6.94 13.56 -36.43
C PHE A 198 -5.84 14.25 -35.62
N GLY A 199 -5.06 13.51 -34.83
CA GLY A 199 -3.91 14.02 -34.08
C GLY A 199 -2.75 14.44 -34.96
N TYR A 200 -2.46 13.69 -36.03
CA TYR A 200 -1.36 14.03 -36.95
C TYR A 200 -1.64 15.31 -37.76
N GLY A 201 -2.88 15.50 -38.21
CA GLY A 201 -3.26 16.70 -38.97
C GLY A 201 -3.26 17.99 -38.14
N SER A 202 -3.78 17.93 -36.91
CA SER A 202 -3.85 19.09 -36.02
C SER A 202 -2.48 19.47 -35.43
N GLY A 203 -1.59 18.50 -35.21
CA GLY A 203 -0.24 18.72 -34.68
C GLY A 203 0.68 19.47 -35.66
N VAL A 204 0.62 19.17 -36.95
CA VAL A 204 1.49 19.81 -37.98
C VAL A 204 1.11 21.28 -38.19
N VAL A 205 -0.19 21.59 -38.21
CA VAL A 205 -0.68 22.97 -38.39
C VAL A 205 -0.32 23.83 -37.17
N ASN A 206 -0.56 23.35 -35.95
CA ASN A 206 -0.20 24.08 -34.74
C ASN A 206 1.33 24.23 -34.60
N GLY A 207 2.11 23.21 -34.98
CA GLY A 207 3.58 23.26 -34.98
C GLY A 207 4.16 24.30 -35.94
N LEU A 208 3.60 24.43 -37.14
CA LEU A 208 4.02 25.44 -38.12
C LEU A 208 3.65 26.86 -37.69
N VAL A 209 2.48 27.06 -37.08
CA VAL A 209 2.04 28.38 -36.58
C VAL A 209 2.90 28.83 -35.38
N LEU A 210 3.18 27.94 -34.42
CA LEU A 210 4.10 28.22 -33.31
C LEU A 210 5.54 28.45 -33.80
N GLY A 211 5.99 27.68 -34.80
CA GLY A 211 7.30 27.86 -35.44
C GLY A 211 7.45 29.21 -36.15
N TYR A 212 6.38 29.71 -36.79
CA TYR A 212 6.35 31.02 -37.44
C TYR A 212 6.34 32.16 -36.40
N LEU A 213 5.57 32.01 -35.32
CA LEU A 213 5.51 33.00 -34.23
C LEU A 213 6.83 33.12 -33.45
N PHE A 214 7.62 32.05 -33.35
CA PHE A 214 8.89 32.06 -32.61
C PHE A 214 10.10 32.61 -33.38
N ASN A 215 9.94 33.09 -34.62
CA ASN A 215 11.05 33.43 -35.48
C ASN A 215 11.11 34.93 -35.86
N PRO A 216 11.54 35.80 -34.93
CA PRO A 216 12.60 36.74 -35.32
C PRO A 216 13.72 36.96 -34.28
N MET A 217 13.64 36.39 -33.08
CA MET A 217 14.53 36.79 -31.97
C MET A 217 15.79 35.92 -31.79
N LYS A 218 15.88 34.73 -32.41
CA LYS A 218 17.04 33.83 -32.21
C LYS A 218 18.08 33.81 -33.34
N TYR A 219 17.78 34.33 -34.53
CA TYR A 219 18.77 34.49 -35.60
C TYR A 219 19.97 35.36 -35.16
N LYS A 220 19.72 36.49 -34.50
CA LYS A 220 20.79 37.39 -34.01
C LYS A 220 21.66 36.74 -32.92
N LEU A 221 21.06 35.90 -32.07
CA LEU A 221 21.77 35.22 -30.98
C LEU A 221 22.61 34.04 -31.49
N PHE A 222 22.11 33.32 -32.50
CA PHE A 222 22.80 32.21 -33.14
C PHE A 222 24.02 32.67 -33.94
N VAL A 223 23.91 33.79 -34.69
CA VAL A 223 25.05 34.41 -35.38
C VAL A 223 26.13 34.89 -34.40
N LYS A 224 25.75 35.44 -33.24
CA LYS A 224 26.70 35.91 -32.21
C LYS A 224 27.46 34.75 -31.53
N TYR A 225 26.82 33.59 -31.39
CA TYR A 225 27.42 32.42 -30.73
C TYR A 225 28.30 31.60 -31.68
N PHE A 226 27.91 31.44 -32.94
CA PHE A 226 28.69 30.67 -33.93
C PHE A 226 29.68 31.51 -34.75
N GLY A 227 29.45 32.81 -34.95
CA GLY A 227 30.38 33.69 -35.67
C GLY A 227 31.73 33.91 -34.98
N ARG A 228 31.80 33.79 -33.65
CA ARG A 228 33.06 33.89 -32.87
C ARG A 228 33.97 32.67 -33.01
N LYS A 229 33.46 31.52 -33.46
CA LYS A 229 34.26 30.29 -33.60
C LYS A 229 35.03 30.22 -34.93
N MET A 230 34.73 31.08 -35.90
CA MET A 230 35.47 31.16 -37.19
C MET A 230 36.61 32.20 -37.24
N GLN A 231 36.75 33.10 -36.24
CA GLN A 231 37.86 34.07 -36.19
C GLN A 231 39.05 33.67 -35.31
N ASN A 232 38.89 32.69 -34.41
CA ASN A 232 40.01 32.16 -33.60
C ASN A 232 40.72 30.92 -34.20
N GLY A 233 40.38 30.55 -35.45
CA GLY A 233 41.08 29.52 -36.23
C GLY A 233 42.04 30.08 -37.31
N ARG A 234 42.26 31.40 -37.34
CA ARG A 234 43.11 32.09 -38.34
C ARG A 234 44.08 33.10 -37.69
N ARG A 235 44.71 32.70 -36.58
CA ARG A 235 45.92 33.36 -36.04
C ARG A 235 46.91 32.27 -35.59
N GLY A 236 47.53 31.65 -36.59
CA GLY A 236 48.48 30.55 -36.44
C GLY A 236 49.15 30.21 -37.78
N ARG A 237 49.61 31.25 -38.50
CA ARG A 237 50.60 31.21 -39.59
C ARG A 237 50.71 32.61 -40.18
N MET A 238 51.68 33.39 -39.70
CA MET A 238 52.48 34.31 -40.52
C MET A 238 53.59 34.91 -39.64
N ASN A 239 54.81 34.68 -40.12
CA ASN A 239 56.15 35.09 -39.66
C ASN A 239 56.71 34.35 -38.46
#